data_AF-K2BI27-F1
#
_entry.id   AF-K2BI27-F1
#
_cell.length_a   1.000
_cell.length_b   1.000
_cell.length_c   1.000
_cell.angle_alpha   90.00
_cell.angle_beta   90.00
_cell.angle_gamma   90.00
#
_symmetry.space_group_name_H-M   'P 1'
#
loop_
_entity.id
_entity.type
_entity.pdbx_description
1 polymer ?
#
loop_
_entity_poly.entity_id
_entity_poly.type
_entity_poly.pdbx_seq_one_letter_code
_entity_poly.pdbx_strand_id
1 'polypeptide(L)'
;MQAIRFIFQLFFIELILYHAVLFSLGESYKNCESYCPFGAVETFALFAQSGKFPCAVNELNYSIFAGVLLLTVFFKRAFCSWICPLGAVNELITRVRSYFIKYKPLAENIMKTLYSVKYILLAVILIATYRNYDLVFRPYCPYFTAFGLHGHTTVVLSYFILANALLATLFIKMGFCRTLCPFGAFLNVFNMKTVFKIYRDEGACVKCKLC
;
A
#
# COMPACT_ATOMS: atom_id res chain seq x y z
N MET A 1 -13.63 -7.10 -16.86
CA MET A 1 -13.24 -6.35 -15.64
C MET A 1 -11.72 -6.13 -15.48
N GLN A 2 -10.83 -7.03 -15.88
CA GLN A 2 -9.37 -6.82 -15.72
C GLN A 2 -8.79 -5.69 -16.60
N ALA A 3 -9.28 -5.51 -17.84
CA ALA A 3 -8.81 -4.46 -18.74
C ALA A 3 -9.09 -3.05 -18.20
N ILE A 4 -10.31 -2.81 -17.70
CA ILE A 4 -10.70 -1.52 -17.08
C ILE A 4 -9.77 -1.20 -15.90
N ARG A 5 -9.52 -2.16 -15.02
CA ARG A 5 -8.61 -1.98 -13.86
C ARG A 5 -7.19 -1.62 -14.29
N PHE A 6 -6.69 -2.23 -15.35
CA PHE A 6 -5.36 -1.95 -15.87
C PHE A 6 -5.26 -0.53 -16.46
N ILE A 7 -6.31 -0.07 -17.16
CA ILE A 7 -6.40 1.30 -17.68
C ILE A 7 -6.37 2.32 -16.53
N PHE A 8 -7.17 2.08 -15.48
CA PHE A 8 -7.17 2.93 -14.28
C PHE A 8 -5.80 2.97 -13.59
N GLN A 9 -5.15 1.81 -13.44
CA GLN A 9 -3.80 1.73 -12.85
C GLN A 9 -2.78 2.53 -13.65
N LEU A 10 -2.78 2.40 -14.98
CA LEU A 10 -1.87 3.13 -15.86
C LEU A 10 -2.08 4.65 -15.75
N PHE A 11 -3.34 5.09 -15.75
CA PHE A 11 -3.69 6.50 -15.58
C PHE A 11 -3.14 7.08 -14.27
N PHE A 12 -3.31 6.38 -13.15
CA PHE A 12 -2.79 6.84 -11.86
C PHE A 12 -1.25 6.78 -11.78
N ILE A 13 -0.63 5.77 -12.38
CA ILE A 13 0.84 5.70 -12.47
C ILE A 13 1.38 6.89 -13.26
N GLU A 14 0.81 7.18 -14.43
CA GLU A 14 1.21 8.29 -15.28
C GLU A 14 1.05 9.64 -14.56
N LEU A 15 -0.08 9.84 -13.87
CA LEU A 15 -0.34 11.06 -13.10
C LEU A 15 0.66 11.25 -11.95
N ILE A 16 1.01 10.18 -11.23
CA ILE A 16 1.98 10.22 -10.13
C ILE A 16 3.40 10.43 -10.68
N LEU A 17 3.77 9.76 -11.78
CA LEU A 17 5.07 9.94 -12.42
C LEU A 17 5.22 11.37 -12.97
N TYR A 18 4.19 11.93 -13.57
CA TYR A 18 4.18 13.32 -14.04
C TYR A 18 4.47 14.29 -12.90
N HIS A 19 3.80 14.15 -11.76
CA HIS A 19 4.06 14.99 -10.59
C HIS A 19 5.42 14.72 -9.94
N ALA A 20 5.91 13.48 -9.96
CA ALA A 20 7.25 13.13 -9.49
C ALA A 20 8.35 13.79 -10.35
N VAL A 21 8.15 13.84 -11.67
CA VAL A 21 9.06 14.50 -12.62
C VAL A 21 9.03 16.02 -12.42
N LEU A 22 7.84 16.62 -12.30
CA LEU A 22 7.70 18.06 -12.00
C LEU A 22 8.36 18.44 -10.65
N PHE A 23 8.23 17.58 -9.64
CA PHE A 23 8.94 17.75 -8.37
C PHE A 23 10.46 17.68 -8.57
N SER A 24 10.95 16.72 -9.35
CA SER A 24 12.39 16.57 -9.66
C SER A 24 12.96 17.73 -10.48
N LEU A 25 12.12 18.46 -11.22
CA LEU A 25 12.49 19.68 -11.96
C LEU A 25 12.47 20.93 -11.07
N GLY A 26 12.11 20.81 -9.78
CA GLY A 26 12.06 21.92 -8.84
C GLY A 26 10.85 22.85 -8.99
N GLU A 27 9.91 22.53 -9.89
CA GLU A 27 8.71 23.34 -10.17
C GLU A 27 7.55 23.06 -9.21
N SER A 28 7.65 22.01 -8.38
CA SER A 28 6.58 21.60 -7.47
C SER A 28 7.11 21.32 -6.07
N TYR A 29 6.38 21.77 -5.04
CA TYR A 29 6.65 21.48 -3.63
C TYR A 29 6.01 20.17 -3.15
N LYS A 30 5.25 19.48 -4.02
CA LYS A 30 4.48 18.28 -3.66
C LYS A 30 5.28 17.00 -3.96
N ASN A 31 5.76 16.34 -2.91
CA ASN A 31 6.40 15.03 -2.99
C ASN A 31 5.39 13.92 -3.35
N CYS A 32 5.87 12.81 -3.92
CA CYS A 32 5.10 11.57 -4.11
C CYS A 32 4.42 11.09 -2.82
N GLU A 33 5.00 11.40 -1.66
CA GLU A 33 4.43 11.14 -0.33
C GLU A 33 3.06 11.81 -0.09
N SER A 34 2.77 12.93 -0.76
CA SER A 34 1.47 13.63 -0.67
C SER A 34 0.30 12.84 -1.27
N TYR A 35 0.57 11.76 -2.02
CA TYR A 35 -0.44 10.85 -2.55
C TYR A 35 -0.60 9.58 -1.71
N CYS A 36 0.22 9.41 -0.66
CA CYS A 36 0.17 8.24 0.21
C CYS A 36 -0.72 8.52 1.44
N PRO A 37 -1.94 7.97 1.51
CA PRO A 37 -2.86 8.20 2.63
C PRO A 37 -2.35 7.64 3.97
N PHE A 38 -1.27 6.85 3.98
CA PHE A 38 -0.68 6.34 5.21
C PHE A 38 -0.06 7.44 6.08
N GLY A 39 0.47 8.50 5.49
CA GLY A 39 1.01 9.63 6.26
C GLY A 39 -0.05 10.29 7.15
N ALA A 40 -1.32 10.34 6.72
CA ALA A 40 -2.43 10.82 7.54
C ALA A 40 -2.71 9.90 8.76
N VAL A 41 -2.48 8.59 8.63
CA VAL A 41 -2.65 7.62 9.72
C VAL A 41 -1.56 7.80 10.78
N GLU A 42 -0.31 7.94 10.36
CA GLU A 42 0.82 8.14 11.29
C GLU A 42 0.69 9.46 12.05
N THR A 43 0.32 10.52 11.35
CA THR A 43 0.17 11.85 11.93
C THR A 43 -1.07 12.00 12.79
N PHE A 44 -2.07 11.12 12.67
CA PHE A 44 -3.20 11.10 13.60
C PHE A 44 -2.72 10.88 15.05
N ALA A 45 -1.71 10.02 15.26
CA ALA A 45 -1.11 9.80 16.58
C ALA A 45 -0.39 11.05 17.10
N LEU A 46 0.24 11.84 16.23
CA LEU A 46 0.92 13.09 16.58
C LEU A 46 -0.07 14.22 16.88
N PHE A 47 -1.14 14.31 16.10
CA PHE A 47 -2.21 15.29 16.29
C PHE A 47 -2.90 15.11 17.66
N ALA A 48 -3.14 13.87 18.08
CA ALA A 48 -3.74 13.55 19.38
C ALA A 48 -2.93 14.09 20.57
N GLN A 49 -1.62 14.26 20.42
CA GLN A 49 -0.73 14.71 21.48
C GLN A 49 -0.47 16.22 21.46
N SER A 50 -0.32 16.80 20.28
CA SER A 50 0.22 18.15 20.11
C SER A 50 -0.78 19.16 19.53
N GLY A 51 -1.95 18.70 19.06
CA GLY A 51 -2.98 19.54 18.45
C GLY A 51 -2.51 20.30 17.19
N LYS A 52 -1.33 19.97 16.66
CA LYS A 52 -0.70 20.63 15.52
C LYS A 52 -0.47 19.61 14.40
N PHE A 53 -0.63 20.07 13.17
CA PHE A 53 -0.29 19.29 11.99
C PHE A 53 1.23 19.38 11.73
N PRO A 54 1.94 18.25 11.57
CA PRO A 54 3.36 18.28 11.24
C PRO A 54 3.57 18.78 9.81
N CYS A 55 4.62 19.56 9.59
CA CYS A 55 4.94 20.22 8.31
C CYS A 55 5.13 19.25 7.12
N ALA A 56 5.34 17.96 7.40
CA ALA A 56 5.52 16.94 6.38
C ALA A 56 4.22 16.47 5.71
N VAL A 57 3.05 16.74 6.31
CA VAL A 57 1.75 16.25 5.83
C VAL A 57 0.84 17.41 5.44
N ASN A 58 0.50 17.46 4.16
CA ASN A 58 -0.40 18.46 3.59
C ASN A 58 -1.88 18.09 3.78
N GLU A 59 -2.77 19.07 3.67
CA GLU A 59 -4.24 18.88 3.68
C GLU A 59 -4.71 17.80 2.71
N LEU A 60 -4.04 17.69 1.55
CA LEU A 60 -4.29 16.68 0.53
C LEU A 60 -4.19 15.24 1.06
N ASN A 61 -3.24 14.95 1.95
CA ASN A 61 -3.10 13.60 2.52
C ASN A 61 -4.33 13.23 3.35
N TYR A 62 -4.88 14.18 4.11
CA TYR A 62 -6.09 13.96 4.90
C TYR A 62 -7.33 13.82 4.01
N SER A 63 -7.45 14.63 2.95
CA SER A 63 -8.56 14.51 1.99
C SER A 63 -8.54 13.16 1.26
N ILE A 64 -7.37 12.73 0.77
CA ILE A 64 -7.20 11.42 0.13
C ILE A 64 -7.49 10.32 1.14
N PHE A 65 -6.96 10.41 2.36
CA PHE A 65 -7.22 9.42 3.40
C PHE A 65 -8.71 9.27 3.70
N ALA A 66 -9.45 10.38 3.85
CA ALA A 66 -10.89 10.36 4.07
C ALA A 66 -11.64 9.69 2.89
N GLY A 67 -11.28 10.05 1.66
CA GLY A 67 -11.83 9.40 0.46
C GLY A 67 -11.54 7.90 0.40
N VAL A 68 -10.31 7.51 0.73
CA VAL A 68 -9.90 6.09 0.76
C VAL A 68 -10.60 5.33 1.87
N LEU A 69 -10.80 5.94 3.04
CA LEU A 69 -11.53 5.32 4.14
C LEU A 69 -12.99 5.08 3.77
N LEU A 70 -13.66 6.08 3.17
CA LEU A 70 -15.00 5.94 2.60
C LEU A 70 -15.05 4.81 1.56
N LEU A 71 -14.14 4.83 0.58
CA LEU A 71 -14.06 3.78 -0.43
C LEU A 71 -13.79 2.41 0.18
N THR A 72 -12.99 2.31 1.24
CA THR A 72 -12.65 1.04 1.90
C THR A 72 -13.86 0.44 2.64
N VAL A 73 -14.76 1.28 3.18
CA VAL A 73 -16.00 0.85 3.83
C VAL A 73 -16.92 0.14 2.82
N PHE A 74 -16.99 0.64 1.59
CA PHE A 74 -17.80 0.03 0.51
C PHE A 74 -17.05 -1.06 -0.26
N PHE A 75 -15.79 -0.81 -0.60
CA PHE A 75 -14.95 -1.60 -1.51
C PHE A 75 -13.62 -1.98 -0.86
N LYS A 76 -13.63 -3.08 -0.10
CA LYS A 76 -12.50 -3.72 0.59
C LYS A 76 -11.10 -3.07 0.44
N ARG A 77 -10.15 -3.79 -0.17
CA ARG A 77 -8.79 -3.28 -0.44
C ARG A 77 -8.69 -2.74 -1.87
N ALA A 78 -9.71 -2.01 -2.31
CA ALA A 78 -9.77 -1.50 -3.68
C ALA A 78 -8.64 -0.49 -3.94
N PHE A 79 -8.32 0.36 -2.97
CA PHE A 79 -7.27 1.37 -3.12
C PHE A 79 -5.91 0.79 -3.52
N CYS A 80 -5.40 -0.20 -2.78
CA CYS A 80 -4.10 -0.80 -3.07
C CYS A 80 -4.04 -1.50 -4.44
N SER A 81 -5.19 -1.84 -5.03
CA SER A 81 -5.24 -2.54 -6.30
C SER A 81 -5.69 -1.67 -7.48
N TRP A 82 -6.32 -0.52 -7.25
CA TRP A 82 -6.80 0.35 -8.34
C TRP A 82 -5.99 1.65 -8.43
N ILE A 83 -5.56 2.20 -7.29
CA ILE A 83 -5.01 3.55 -7.19
C ILE A 83 -3.51 3.50 -6.85
N CYS A 84 -3.08 2.57 -6.00
CA CYS A 84 -1.67 2.50 -5.58
C CYS A 84 -0.77 1.99 -6.71
N PRO A 85 0.25 2.75 -7.15
CA PRO A 85 1.13 2.34 -8.25
C PRO A 85 2.09 1.22 -7.83
N LEU A 86 2.55 1.18 -6.57
CA LEU A 86 3.31 0.04 -6.05
C LEU A 86 2.48 -1.25 -6.10
N GLY A 87 1.17 -1.16 -5.84
CA GLY A 87 0.24 -2.27 -6.00
C GLY A 87 0.12 -2.72 -7.45
N ALA A 88 0.05 -1.79 -8.39
CA ALA A 88 0.03 -2.08 -9.82
C ALA A 88 1.33 -2.73 -10.31
N VAL A 89 2.50 -2.26 -9.86
CA VAL A 89 3.80 -2.88 -10.15
C VAL A 89 3.84 -4.32 -9.61
N ASN A 90 3.42 -4.53 -8.36
CA ASN A 90 3.34 -5.86 -7.76
C ASN A 90 2.36 -6.78 -8.52
N GLU A 91 1.25 -6.25 -9.02
CA GLU A 91 0.30 -6.99 -9.85
C GLU A 91 0.90 -7.37 -11.21
N LEU A 92 1.61 -6.44 -11.84
CA LEU A 92 2.29 -6.65 -13.12
C LEU A 92 3.35 -7.75 -12.99
N ILE A 93 4.20 -7.70 -11.95
CA ILE A 93 5.21 -8.73 -11.68
C ILE A 93 4.52 -10.09 -11.45
N THR A 94 3.44 -10.11 -10.67
CA THR A 94 2.66 -11.32 -10.42
C THR A 94 2.10 -11.90 -11.74
N ARG A 95 1.60 -11.03 -12.62
CA ARG A 95 1.02 -11.42 -13.92
C ARG A 95 2.08 -11.94 -14.87
N VAL A 96 3.18 -11.22 -15.03
CA VAL A 96 4.32 -11.63 -15.88
C VAL A 96 4.87 -12.96 -15.38
N ARG A 97 5.13 -13.09 -14.06
CA ARG A 97 5.57 -14.37 -13.49
C ARG A 97 4.59 -15.50 -13.76
N SER A 98 3.28 -15.26 -13.68
CA SER A 98 2.29 -16.31 -13.89
C SER A 98 2.31 -16.93 -15.29
N TYR A 99 2.87 -16.22 -16.28
CA TYR A 99 3.11 -16.74 -17.62
C TYR A 99 4.26 -17.77 -17.65
N PHE A 100 5.28 -17.58 -16.82
CA PHE A 100 6.45 -18.47 -16.73
C PHE A 100 6.30 -19.56 -15.67
N ILE A 101 5.73 -19.23 -14.50
CA ILE A 101 5.69 -20.10 -13.32
C ILE A 101 4.32 -19.98 -12.64
N LYS A 102 3.59 -21.10 -12.53
CA LYS A 102 2.34 -21.17 -11.76
C LYS A 102 2.62 -20.99 -10.26
N TYR A 103 1.83 -20.13 -9.61
CA TYR A 103 1.91 -19.96 -8.17
C TYR A 103 1.45 -21.22 -7.44
N LYS A 104 2.31 -21.77 -6.58
CA LYS A 104 1.91 -22.77 -5.59
C LYS A 104 1.37 -22.05 -4.35
N PRO A 105 0.18 -22.39 -3.85
CA PRO A 105 -0.32 -21.82 -2.61
C PRO A 105 0.63 -22.21 -1.47
N LEU A 106 1.07 -21.22 -0.68
CA LEU A 106 1.81 -21.47 0.56
C LEU A 106 0.89 -22.18 1.57
N ALA A 107 1.48 -22.92 2.50
CA ALA A 107 0.75 -23.55 3.59
C ALA A 107 -0.08 -22.51 4.37
N GLU A 108 -1.31 -22.88 4.73
CA GLU A 108 -2.29 -21.96 5.34
C GLU A 108 -1.75 -21.31 6.62
N ASN A 109 -1.03 -22.07 7.44
CA ASN A 109 -0.43 -21.59 8.69
C ASN A 109 0.62 -20.49 8.44
N ILE A 110 1.47 -20.67 7.43
CA ILE A 110 2.50 -19.68 7.06
C ILE A 110 1.82 -18.39 6.60
N MET A 111 0.77 -18.52 5.78
CA MET A 111 0.01 -17.38 5.28
C MET A 111 -0.68 -16.60 6.41
N LYS A 112 -1.28 -17.29 7.39
CA LYS A 112 -1.87 -16.65 8.58
C LYS A 112 -0.82 -15.86 9.35
N THR A 113 0.35 -16.47 9.63
CA THR A 113 1.43 -15.80 10.36
C THR A 113 1.95 -14.58 9.60
N LEU A 114 2.24 -14.70 8.30
CA LEU A 114 2.70 -13.57 7.48
C LEU A 114 1.69 -12.41 7.47
N TYR A 115 0.39 -12.71 7.48
CA TYR A 115 -0.64 -11.67 7.54
C TYR A 115 -0.79 -11.03 8.92
N SER A 116 -0.37 -11.71 9.99
CA SER A 116 -0.37 -11.14 11.35
C SER A 116 0.79 -10.16 11.56
N VAL A 117 1.95 -10.41 10.93
CA VAL A 117 3.16 -9.57 11.06
C VAL A 117 2.90 -8.10 10.76
N LYS A 118 2.12 -7.77 9.72
CA LYS A 118 1.80 -6.36 9.40
C LYS A 118 1.04 -5.61 10.48
N TYR A 119 0.29 -6.29 11.37
CA TYR A 119 -0.41 -5.61 12.48
C TYR A 119 0.56 -5.27 13.61
N ILE A 120 1.52 -6.16 13.87
CA ILE A 120 2.63 -5.87 14.79
C ILE A 120 3.44 -4.68 14.24
N LEU A 121 3.77 -4.70 12.95
CA LEU A 121 4.49 -3.62 12.30
C LEU A 121 3.74 -2.28 12.39
N LEU A 122 2.43 -2.28 12.13
CA LEU A 122 1.58 -1.09 12.29
C LEU A 122 1.64 -0.54 13.72
N ALA A 123 1.51 -1.40 14.73
CA ALA A 123 1.57 -0.98 16.13
C ALA A 123 2.95 -0.39 16.49
N VAL A 124 4.04 -1.04 16.07
CA VAL A 124 5.41 -0.56 16.31
C VAL A 124 5.63 0.80 15.66
N ILE A 125 5.20 0.98 14.41
CA ILE A 125 5.33 2.25 13.68
C ILE A 125 4.57 3.37 14.39
N LEU A 126 3.33 3.13 14.81
CA LEU A 126 2.54 4.15 15.51
C LEU A 126 3.14 4.52 16.86
N ILE A 127 3.63 3.54 17.63
CA ILE A 127 4.29 3.79 18.92
C ILE A 127 5.62 4.53 18.73
N ALA A 128 6.42 4.14 17.73
CA ALA A 128 7.70 4.78 17.44
C ALA A 128 7.51 6.22 16.93
N THR A 129 6.50 6.44 16.09
CA THR A 129 6.11 7.79 15.63
C THR A 129 5.67 8.65 16.82
N TYR A 130 4.85 8.10 17.71
CA TYR A 130 4.40 8.77 18.94
C TYR A 130 5.56 9.17 19.88
N ARG A 131 6.64 8.38 19.94
CA ARG A 131 7.80 8.69 20.80
C ARG A 131 8.78 9.68 20.18
N ASN A 132 9.03 9.58 18.87
CA ASN A 132 10.10 10.32 18.20
C ASN A 132 9.62 11.63 17.55
N TYR A 133 8.30 11.88 17.50
CA TYR A 133 7.69 13.03 16.83
C TYR A 133 8.07 13.17 15.34
N ASP A 134 8.41 12.05 14.70
CA ASP A 134 8.83 12.00 13.30
C ASP A 134 8.21 10.78 12.60
N LEU A 135 8.07 10.85 11.27
CA LEU A 135 7.51 9.78 10.44
C LEU A 135 8.53 8.65 10.27
N VAL A 136 8.60 7.78 11.26
CA VAL A 136 9.58 6.68 11.32
C VAL A 136 9.48 5.74 10.11
N PHE A 137 8.29 5.58 9.52
CA PHE A 137 8.11 4.69 8.36
C PHE A 137 8.60 5.28 7.03
N ARG A 138 8.75 6.61 6.93
CA ARG A 138 9.11 7.30 5.69
C ARG A 138 10.36 6.70 4.99
N PRO A 139 11.51 6.48 5.68
CA PRO A 139 12.69 5.88 5.03
C PRO A 139 12.54 4.39 4.70
N TYR A 140 11.58 3.68 5.30
CA TYR A 140 11.35 2.24 5.10
C TYR A 140 10.24 1.97 4.06
N CYS A 141 9.60 3.00 3.51
CA CYS A 141 8.47 2.86 2.61
C CYS A 141 8.94 2.60 1.16
N PRO A 142 8.72 1.39 0.59
CA PRO A 142 9.18 1.09 -0.77
C PRO A 142 8.44 1.88 -1.85
N TYR A 143 7.24 2.41 -1.56
CA TYR A 143 6.56 3.33 -2.47
C TYR A 143 7.35 4.62 -2.66
N PHE A 144 7.86 5.19 -1.56
CA PHE A 144 8.67 6.41 -1.61
C PHE A 144 10.00 6.13 -2.32
N THR A 145 10.66 5.01 -2.00
CA THR A 145 11.92 4.65 -2.67
C THR A 145 11.76 4.41 -4.17
N ALA A 146 10.65 3.81 -4.60
CA ALA A 146 10.42 3.50 -6.01
C ALA A 146 10.08 4.73 -6.86
N PHE A 147 9.37 5.72 -6.30
CA PHE A 147 8.84 6.87 -7.06
C PHE A 147 9.40 8.23 -6.62
N GLY A 148 10.16 8.30 -5.54
CA GLY A 148 10.64 9.55 -4.94
C GLY A 148 11.82 10.18 -5.65
N LEU A 149 12.55 9.45 -6.50
CA LEU A 149 13.75 9.86 -7.28
C LEU A 149 14.89 10.54 -6.48
N HIS A 150 14.69 10.85 -5.20
CA HIS A 150 15.65 11.41 -4.26
C HIS A 150 15.85 10.47 -3.08
N GLY A 151 17.09 10.00 -2.93
CA GLY A 151 17.50 9.12 -1.86
C GLY A 151 17.69 9.86 -0.55
N HIS A 152 16.98 9.45 0.50
CA HIS A 152 17.32 9.82 1.87
C HIS A 152 18.73 9.29 2.23
N THR A 153 19.30 9.78 3.34
CA THR A 153 20.60 9.37 3.89
C THR A 153 20.76 7.85 4.12
N THR A 154 19.65 7.09 4.11
CA THR A 154 19.59 5.62 4.22
C THR A 154 19.22 4.91 2.91
N VAL A 155 19.71 5.42 1.78
CA VAL A 155 19.47 4.86 0.44
C VAL A 155 19.64 3.34 0.38
N VAL A 156 20.76 2.81 0.86
CA VAL A 156 21.07 1.37 0.81
C VAL A 156 19.98 0.52 1.46
N LEU A 157 19.52 0.91 2.66
CA LEU A 157 18.50 0.18 3.39
C LEU A 157 17.13 0.26 2.70
N SER A 158 16.77 1.44 2.20
CA SER A 158 15.49 1.67 1.53
C SER A 158 15.37 0.86 0.23
N TYR A 159 16.44 0.79 -0.58
CA TYR A 159 16.51 -0.04 -1.79
C TYR A 159 16.52 -1.54 -1.45
N PHE A 160 17.18 -1.93 -0.36
CA PHE A 160 17.15 -3.32 0.11
C PHE A 160 15.72 -3.77 0.47
N ILE A 161 14.96 -2.92 1.15
CA ILE A 161 13.55 -3.20 1.50
C ILE A 161 12.68 -3.28 0.25
N LEU A 162 12.86 -2.36 -0.70
CA LEU A 162 12.17 -2.40 -1.99
C LEU A 162 12.49 -3.70 -2.75
N ALA A 163 13.76 -4.08 -2.84
CA ALA A 163 14.18 -5.31 -3.50
C ALA A 163 13.53 -6.54 -2.87
N ASN A 164 13.54 -6.64 -1.54
CA ASN A 164 12.90 -7.73 -0.80
C ASN A 164 11.37 -7.71 -0.94
N ALA A 165 10.75 -6.52 -0.97
CA ALA A 165 9.31 -6.36 -1.19
C ALA A 165 8.89 -6.88 -2.58
N LEU A 166 9.67 -6.56 -3.62
CA LEU A 166 9.48 -7.06 -4.96
C LEU A 166 9.77 -8.56 -5.05
N LEU A 167 10.84 -9.05 -4.40
CA LEU A 167 11.15 -10.47 -4.33
C LEU A 167 10.04 -11.27 -3.64
N ALA A 168 9.41 -10.73 -2.59
CA ALA A 168 8.27 -11.36 -1.94
C ALA A 168 7.08 -11.52 -2.89
N THR A 169 6.92 -10.65 -3.89
CA THR A 169 5.84 -10.79 -4.89
C THR A 169 6.06 -11.93 -5.87
N LEU A 170 7.31 -12.37 -6.03
CA LEU A 170 7.63 -13.58 -6.76
C LEU A 170 7.05 -14.80 -6.03
N PHE A 171 7.21 -14.91 -4.71
CA PHE A 171 6.71 -16.07 -3.97
C PHE A 171 5.20 -16.00 -3.69
N ILE A 172 4.66 -14.82 -3.41
CA ILE A 172 3.28 -14.60 -3.00
C ILE A 172 2.62 -13.57 -3.92
N LYS A 173 1.43 -13.87 -4.46
CA LYS A 173 0.66 -12.89 -5.26
C LYS A 173 0.48 -11.59 -4.48
N MET A 174 1.00 -10.48 -5.03
CA MET A 174 1.05 -9.16 -4.37
C MET A 174 1.70 -9.19 -2.97
N GLY A 175 2.80 -9.92 -2.80
CA GLY A 175 3.49 -10.17 -1.52
C GLY A 175 3.52 -8.95 -0.58
N PHE A 176 4.25 -7.89 -0.93
CA PHE A 176 4.44 -6.74 -0.04
C PHE A 176 3.13 -6.07 0.42
N CYS A 177 2.25 -5.68 -0.52
CA CYS A 177 0.98 -5.03 -0.20
C CYS A 177 0.05 -5.93 0.63
N ARG A 178 0.22 -7.25 0.57
CA ARG A 178 -0.64 -8.22 1.25
C ARG A 178 -0.10 -8.62 2.63
N THR A 179 1.22 -8.75 2.78
CA THR A 179 1.87 -9.32 3.96
C THR A 179 2.59 -8.31 4.84
N LEU A 180 3.16 -7.23 4.27
CA LEU A 180 4.04 -6.33 5.02
C LEU A 180 3.51 -4.90 5.14
N CYS A 181 2.71 -4.42 4.18
CA CYS A 181 2.27 -3.03 4.16
C CYS A 181 1.39 -2.68 5.40
N PRO A 182 1.82 -1.71 6.25
CA PRO A 182 1.08 -1.33 7.46
C PRO A 182 -0.24 -0.62 7.12
N PHE A 183 -0.29 0.16 6.04
CA PHE A 183 -1.54 0.76 5.55
C PHE A 183 -2.58 -0.31 5.17
N GLY A 184 -2.13 -1.41 4.55
CA GLY A 184 -2.99 -2.56 4.25
C GLY A 184 -3.43 -3.35 5.49
N ALA A 185 -2.77 -3.18 6.65
CA ALA A 185 -3.26 -3.68 7.94
C ALA A 185 -4.37 -2.76 8.47
N PHE A 186 -4.12 -1.45 8.48
CA PHE A 186 -5.07 -0.43 8.90
C PHE A 186 -6.41 -0.54 8.15
N LEU A 187 -6.37 -0.52 6.82
CA LEU A 187 -7.59 -0.68 6.00
C LEU A 187 -8.33 -1.99 6.29
N ASN A 188 -7.62 -3.06 6.64
CA ASN A 188 -8.25 -4.34 6.93
C ASN A 188 -9.01 -4.37 8.25
N VAL A 189 -8.63 -3.55 9.23
CA VAL A 189 -9.35 -3.37 10.49
C VAL A 189 -10.70 -2.70 10.22
N PHE A 190 -10.70 -1.60 9.45
CA PHE A 190 -11.94 -0.87 9.11
C PHE A 190 -12.86 -1.63 8.15
N ASN A 191 -12.28 -2.51 7.34
CA ASN A 191 -12.99 -3.28 6.34
C ASN A 191 -13.61 -4.60 6.87
N MET A 192 -13.55 -4.88 8.17
CA MET A 192 -14.13 -6.12 8.71
C MET A 192 -15.66 -6.21 8.46
N LYS A 193 -16.32 -5.06 8.36
CA LYS A 193 -17.78 -4.90 8.17
C LYS A 193 -18.19 -4.49 6.76
N THR A 194 -17.42 -4.83 5.72
CA THR A 194 -17.82 -4.46 4.33
C THR A 194 -19.20 -5.01 3.98
N VAL A 195 -20.05 -4.13 3.47
CA VAL A 195 -21.43 -4.42 3.05
C VAL A 195 -21.46 -5.35 1.83
N PHE A 196 -20.53 -5.16 0.88
CA PHE A 196 -20.42 -5.99 -0.33
C PHE A 196 -19.42 -7.15 -0.16
N LYS A 197 -19.79 -8.15 0.65
CA LYS A 197 -19.08 -9.44 0.65
C LYS A 197 -19.60 -10.30 -0.51
N ILE A 198 -18.72 -10.62 -1.47
CA ILE A 198 -19.00 -11.64 -2.48
C ILE A 198 -19.12 -12.98 -1.74
N TYR A 199 -20.34 -13.52 -1.67
CA TYR A 199 -20.62 -14.83 -1.11
C TYR A 199 -20.51 -15.88 -2.22
N ARG A 200 -19.86 -17.01 -1.92
CA ARG A 200 -19.84 -18.15 -2.84
C ARG A 200 -21.09 -18.96 -2.56
N ASP A 201 -22.01 -18.95 -3.51
CA ASP A 201 -23.15 -19.86 -3.47
C ASP A 201 -22.64 -21.30 -3.65
N GLU A 202 -22.75 -22.12 -2.61
CA GLU A 202 -22.30 -23.51 -2.65
C GLU A 202 -23.15 -24.38 -3.60
N GLY A 203 -24.42 -24.01 -3.82
CA GLY A 203 -25.33 -24.72 -4.74
C GLY A 203 -25.00 -24.47 -6.20
N ALA A 204 -24.56 -23.25 -6.56
CA ALA A 204 -24.13 -22.90 -7.92
C ALA A 204 -22.65 -23.23 -8.21
N CYS A 205 -21.90 -23.70 -7.20
CA CYS A 205 -20.46 -23.88 -7.28
C CYS A 205 -20.06 -25.22 -7.91
N VAL A 206 -19.60 -25.19 -9.17
CA VAL A 206 -19.06 -26.36 -9.90
C VAL A 206 -17.64 -26.80 -9.48
N LYS A 207 -17.13 -26.36 -8.32
CA LYS A 207 -15.80 -26.72 -7.75
C LYS A 207 -14.62 -26.62 -8.74
N CYS A 208 -14.68 -25.73 -9.71
CA CYS A 208 -13.68 -25.56 -10.77
C CYS A 208 -12.34 -24.95 -10.32
N LYS A 209 -12.18 -24.59 -9.03
CA LYS A 209 -10.99 -23.94 -8.45
C LYS A 209 -10.54 -22.62 -9.11
N LEU A 210 -11.43 -21.96 -9.87
CA LEU A 210 -11.15 -20.68 -10.53
C LEU A 210 -11.29 -19.45 -9.59
N CYS A 211 -12.13 -19.56 -8.56
CA CYS A 211 -12.39 -18.54 -7.54
C CYS A 211 -11.70 -18.88 -6.22
#